data_AF-A0A4S2KPM2-F1
#
_entry.id   AF-A0A4S2KPM2-F1
#
_cell.length_a   1.000
_cell.length_b   1.000
_cell.length_c   1.000
_cell.angle_alpha   90.00
_cell.angle_beta   90.00
_cell.angle_gamma   90.00
#
_symmetry.space_group_name_H-M   'P 1'
#
loop_
_entity.id
_entity.type
_entity.pdbx_description
1 polymer ?
#
loop_
_entity_poly.entity_id
_entity_poly.type
_entity_poly.pdbx_seq_one_letter_code
_entity_poly.pdbx_strand_id
1 'polypeptide(L)'
;MARVPEIPDTKAMDGDRPMSIVRRVGRERERMLGMTDEERAWRKKWLDAQKLAPEEPVMPKGYYEQMYNPIRRFYMAPMNKVQNMLEPFIGKTSAYVLRHTLTRMAMGTFAVYCIYYHLKYNRMNWTRNGGWKITVSRQKMYPDNKDLNALYKTEGKQFYNRRYIEKVSFYEMAETPLSLGEKTFIMHGVDIDTPYAERPNEGKLDFFVDWYVCVLGSDSRLTLSDLLLIVFSSSANATPAFEGKGGDDLATEISNVLSMAYQTPDAFDLKQLCIIPHKKCWKMYVDILILQCGGNLFDAVGAAVKAALYNTEIPRVITAMLDGGEPDIQVSDDPYDCIKLDVTNYPLVVTVCKIGDNFVIDPTLEEESCSAASILMSVMPNGKVTSVVKLGYGSLLPSTLIKMLQVGKDIGLKLNETLMKGLEEENKLGQTKPIFGFLR
;
A
#
# COMPACT_ATOMS: atom_id res chain seq x y z
N MET A 1 74.79 31.33 -29.36
CA MET A 1 73.63 30.41 -29.23
C MET A 1 73.70 29.41 -30.37
N ALA A 2 74.00 28.13 -30.08
CA ALA A 2 73.95 27.09 -31.11
C ALA A 2 72.47 26.72 -31.36
N ARG A 3 72.06 26.68 -32.63
CA ARG A 3 70.67 26.41 -33.02
C ARG A 3 70.36 24.93 -32.77
N VAL A 4 69.29 24.64 -32.03
CA VAL A 4 68.79 23.27 -31.83
C VAL A 4 68.43 22.68 -33.20
N PRO A 5 68.89 21.47 -33.55
CA PRO A 5 68.49 20.83 -34.81
C PRO A 5 66.99 20.52 -34.79
N GLU A 6 66.32 20.80 -35.90
CA GLU A 6 64.88 20.57 -36.02
C GLU A 6 64.54 19.07 -36.00
N ILE A 7 63.45 18.73 -35.31
CA ILE A 7 62.97 17.35 -35.18
C ILE A 7 62.43 16.92 -36.56
N PRO A 8 62.84 15.75 -37.11
CA PRO A 8 62.34 15.30 -38.40
C PRO A 8 60.83 15.08 -38.35
N ASP A 9 60.12 15.56 -39.38
CA ASP A 9 58.67 15.49 -39.48
C ASP A 9 58.20 14.05 -39.73
N THR A 10 57.95 13.30 -38.66
CA THR A 10 57.52 11.89 -38.69
C THR A 10 56.05 11.71 -39.03
N LYS A 11 55.52 12.52 -39.96
CA LYS A 11 54.25 12.26 -40.62
C LYS A 11 54.42 11.07 -41.56
N ALA A 12 54.08 9.89 -41.04
CA ALA A 12 53.88 8.67 -41.82
C ALA A 12 53.13 8.99 -43.13
N MET A 13 53.78 8.72 -44.26
CA MET A 13 53.17 8.85 -45.59
C MET A 13 51.95 7.93 -45.64
N ASP A 14 50.99 8.18 -46.54
CA ASP A 14 49.72 7.41 -46.57
C ASP A 14 49.91 5.90 -46.89
N GLY A 15 51.12 5.46 -47.24
CA GLY A 15 51.52 4.05 -47.34
C GLY A 15 52.01 3.39 -46.04
N ASP A 16 52.44 4.17 -45.04
CA ASP A 16 52.99 3.69 -43.76
C ASP A 16 51.90 3.50 -42.68
N ARG A 17 50.70 3.99 -42.92
CA ARG A 17 49.55 3.80 -42.02
C ARG A 17 49.05 2.36 -42.12
N PRO A 18 48.61 1.73 -41.02
CA PRO A 18 48.06 0.37 -41.05
C PRO A 18 46.79 0.32 -41.91
N MET A 19 46.95 -0.13 -43.16
CA MET A 19 45.83 -0.35 -44.08
C MET A 19 44.92 -1.47 -43.56
N SER A 20 43.62 -1.38 -43.80
CA SER A 20 42.69 -2.48 -43.51
C SER A 20 42.88 -3.63 -44.52
N ILE A 21 42.72 -4.88 -44.06
CA ILE A 21 42.72 -6.13 -44.89
C ILE A 21 41.91 -5.95 -46.18
N VAL A 22 40.81 -5.23 -46.01
CA VAL A 22 39.69 -5.13 -46.94
C VAL A 22 39.91 -4.01 -47.97
N ARG A 23 40.44 -2.83 -47.57
CA ARG A 23 40.60 -1.61 -48.39
C ARG A 23 39.41 -1.37 -49.33
N ARG A 24 39.62 -0.99 -50.61
CA ARG A 24 38.56 -0.92 -51.64
C ARG A 24 37.84 -2.25 -51.86
N VAL A 25 38.54 -3.38 -51.70
CA VAL A 25 38.09 -4.72 -52.10
C VAL A 25 36.88 -5.22 -51.28
N GLY A 26 36.54 -4.57 -50.16
CA GLY A 26 35.30 -4.83 -49.43
C GLY A 26 34.04 -4.51 -50.22
N ARG A 27 34.06 -3.36 -50.92
CA ARG A 27 32.91 -2.88 -51.69
C ARG A 27 32.86 -3.56 -53.05
N GLU A 28 31.75 -4.22 -53.34
CA GLU A 28 31.55 -5.01 -54.57
C GLU A 28 31.78 -4.19 -55.84
N ARG A 29 31.25 -2.96 -55.88
CA ARG A 29 31.47 -2.01 -56.99
C ARG A 29 32.94 -1.66 -57.21
N GLU A 30 33.77 -1.66 -56.17
CA GLU A 30 35.19 -1.33 -56.29
C GLU A 30 36.04 -2.55 -56.67
N ARG A 31 35.56 -3.79 -56.46
CA ARG A 31 36.18 -5.01 -57.01
C ARG A 31 36.08 -5.05 -58.54
N MET A 32 35.00 -4.52 -59.11
CA MET A 32 34.73 -4.52 -60.55
C MET A 32 35.69 -3.63 -61.36
N LEU A 33 36.41 -2.71 -60.71
CA LEU A 33 37.38 -1.82 -61.35
C LEU A 33 38.75 -2.47 -61.59
N GLY A 34 38.93 -3.72 -61.16
CA GLY A 34 40.23 -4.40 -61.19
C GLY A 34 41.20 -3.87 -60.11
N MET A 35 42.45 -4.30 -60.22
CA MET A 35 43.54 -3.90 -59.32
C MET A 35 44.80 -3.68 -60.16
N THR A 36 45.55 -2.61 -59.92
CA THR A 36 46.80 -2.36 -60.67
C THR A 36 47.89 -3.37 -60.28
N ASP A 37 48.93 -3.49 -61.11
CA ASP A 37 50.06 -4.40 -60.82
C ASP A 37 50.79 -4.00 -59.54
N GLU A 38 50.94 -2.69 -59.30
CA GLU A 38 51.52 -2.11 -58.08
C GLU A 38 50.66 -2.45 -56.85
N GLU A 39 49.34 -2.27 -56.93
CA GLU A 39 48.41 -2.62 -55.85
C GLU A 39 48.45 -4.14 -55.54
N ARG A 40 48.60 -4.99 -56.56
CA ARG A 40 48.78 -6.44 -56.38
C ARG A 40 50.09 -6.77 -55.66
N ALA A 41 51.19 -6.11 -56.00
CA ALA A 41 52.47 -6.27 -55.32
C ALA A 41 52.41 -5.84 -53.85
N TRP A 42 51.82 -4.66 -53.57
CA TRP A 42 51.59 -4.18 -52.21
C TRP A 42 50.68 -5.10 -51.41
N ARG A 43 49.57 -5.58 -52.00
CA ARG A 43 48.66 -6.52 -51.33
C ARG A 43 49.35 -7.85 -51.02
N LYS A 44 50.22 -8.36 -51.90
CA LYS A 44 51.02 -9.56 -51.63
C LYS A 44 51.96 -9.35 -50.45
N LYS A 45 52.79 -8.31 -50.47
CA LYS A 45 53.71 -7.95 -49.37
C LYS A 45 52.98 -7.80 -48.03
N TRP A 46 51.81 -7.18 -48.07
CA TRP A 46 50.98 -6.96 -46.90
C TRP A 46 50.35 -8.24 -46.34
N LEU A 47 49.85 -9.13 -47.20
CA LEU A 47 49.35 -10.46 -46.79
C LEU A 47 50.48 -11.37 -46.25
N ASP A 48 51.68 -11.28 -46.82
CA ASP A 48 52.85 -12.00 -46.31
C ASP A 48 53.26 -11.48 -44.93
N ALA A 49 53.17 -10.17 -44.68
CA ALA A 49 53.40 -9.56 -43.36
C ALA A 49 52.33 -9.92 -42.29
N GLN A 50 51.18 -10.49 -42.67
CA GLN A 50 50.20 -11.03 -41.73
C GLN A 50 50.48 -12.48 -41.29
N LYS A 51 51.43 -13.16 -41.94
CA LYS A 51 51.86 -14.50 -41.52
C LYS A 51 52.76 -14.36 -40.30
N LEU A 52 52.20 -14.64 -39.13
CA LEU A 52 52.94 -14.78 -37.88
C LEU A 52 54.11 -15.75 -38.05
N ALA A 53 55.21 -15.52 -37.32
CA ALA A 53 56.31 -16.47 -37.30
C ALA A 53 55.83 -17.83 -36.77
N PRO A 54 56.40 -18.97 -37.18
CA PRO A 54 55.97 -20.30 -36.70
C PRO A 54 56.05 -20.49 -35.17
N GLU A 55 56.88 -19.68 -34.51
CA GLU A 55 57.09 -19.67 -33.06
C GLU A 55 56.08 -18.77 -32.32
N GLU A 56 55.31 -17.96 -33.04
CA GLU A 56 54.31 -17.05 -32.48
C GLU A 56 52.89 -17.67 -32.51
N PRO A 57 52.04 -17.41 -31.49
CA PRO A 57 52.25 -16.49 -30.38
C PRO A 57 53.05 -17.08 -29.21
N VAL A 58 54.16 -16.42 -28.85
CA VAL A 58 54.92 -16.73 -27.64
C VAL A 58 54.17 -16.16 -26.43
N MET A 59 53.72 -17.03 -25.53
CA MET A 59 53.10 -16.63 -24.26
C MET A 59 54.17 -16.63 -23.15
N PRO A 60 54.55 -15.46 -22.58
CA PRO A 60 55.61 -15.41 -21.57
C PRO A 60 55.27 -16.21 -20.31
N LYS A 61 56.25 -16.93 -19.76
CA LYS A 61 56.09 -17.61 -18.46
C LYS A 61 55.75 -16.57 -17.38
N GLY A 62 54.68 -16.81 -16.63
CA GLY A 62 54.19 -15.88 -15.61
C GLY A 62 53.28 -14.75 -16.10
N TYR A 63 52.97 -14.63 -17.40
CA TYR A 63 52.08 -13.57 -17.92
C TYR A 63 50.71 -13.52 -17.19
N TYR A 64 50.06 -14.68 -17.01
CA TYR A 64 48.81 -14.80 -16.26
C TYR A 64 48.94 -14.48 -14.76
N GLU A 65 50.16 -14.60 -14.21
CA GLU A 65 50.49 -14.30 -12.81
C GLU A 65 50.83 -12.82 -12.57
N GLN A 66 50.87 -12.00 -13.62
CA GLN A 66 50.96 -10.55 -13.49
C GLN A 66 49.62 -9.89 -13.86
N MET A 67 48.88 -10.47 -14.81
CA MET A 67 47.61 -9.92 -15.32
C MET A 67 46.41 -10.00 -14.34
N TYR A 68 46.40 -10.93 -13.38
CA TYR A 68 45.22 -11.20 -12.55
C TYR A 68 45.49 -11.20 -11.03
N ASN A 69 44.57 -10.61 -10.26
CA ASN A 69 44.62 -10.56 -8.79
C ASN A 69 44.49 -11.96 -8.14
N PRO A 70 45.00 -12.19 -6.91
CA PRO A 70 44.94 -13.50 -6.25
C PRO A 70 43.53 -14.11 -6.15
N ILE A 71 42.52 -13.30 -5.78
CA ILE A 71 41.10 -13.71 -5.74
C ILE A 71 40.63 -14.23 -7.11
N ARG A 72 41.06 -13.55 -8.18
CA ARG A 72 40.73 -13.93 -9.57
C ARG A 72 41.44 -15.22 -9.99
N ARG A 73 42.67 -15.44 -9.54
CA ARG A 73 43.36 -16.74 -9.75
C ARG A 73 42.67 -17.86 -9.00
N PHE A 74 42.24 -17.64 -7.76
CA PHE A 74 41.58 -18.64 -6.93
C PHE A 74 40.31 -19.21 -7.59
N TYR A 75 39.37 -18.37 -8.03
CA TYR A 75 38.15 -18.87 -8.68
C TYR A 75 38.38 -19.37 -10.13
N MET A 76 39.44 -18.93 -10.81
CA MET A 76 39.79 -19.43 -12.15
C MET A 76 40.56 -20.77 -12.12
N ALA A 77 41.27 -21.07 -11.03
CA ALA A 77 42.10 -22.27 -10.88
C ALA A 77 41.39 -23.61 -11.22
N PRO A 78 40.18 -23.92 -10.73
CA PRO A 78 39.52 -25.19 -11.06
C PRO A 78 39.23 -25.32 -12.57
N MET A 79 38.71 -24.27 -13.20
CA MET A 79 38.36 -24.33 -14.62
C MET A 79 39.59 -24.25 -15.54
N ASN A 80 40.69 -23.65 -15.08
CA ASN A 80 41.97 -23.72 -15.79
C ASN A 80 42.54 -25.15 -15.76
N LYS A 81 42.40 -25.90 -14.65
CA LYS A 81 42.79 -27.34 -14.62
C LYS A 81 41.96 -28.17 -15.60
N VAL A 82 40.65 -27.90 -15.69
CA VAL A 82 39.75 -28.55 -16.66
C VAL A 82 40.16 -28.21 -18.11
N GLN A 83 40.49 -26.95 -18.41
CA GLN A 83 41.00 -26.57 -19.74
C GLN A 83 42.27 -27.36 -20.08
N ASN A 84 43.28 -27.36 -19.21
CA ASN A 84 44.55 -28.04 -19.46
C ASN A 84 44.40 -29.56 -19.67
N MET A 85 43.38 -30.18 -19.06
CA MET A 85 43.06 -31.61 -19.26
C MET A 85 42.39 -31.88 -20.62
N LEU A 86 41.62 -30.92 -21.15
CA LEU A 86 40.88 -31.05 -22.42
C LEU A 86 41.67 -30.56 -23.65
N GLU A 87 42.66 -29.69 -23.45
CA GLU A 87 43.56 -29.19 -24.50
C GLU A 87 44.17 -30.28 -25.41
N PRO A 88 44.71 -31.42 -24.91
CA PRO A 88 45.28 -32.45 -25.79
C PRO A 88 44.24 -33.19 -26.65
N PHE A 89 42.95 -33.16 -26.29
CA PHE A 89 41.89 -33.88 -27.00
C PHE A 89 41.11 -33.00 -27.99
N ILE A 90 40.90 -31.72 -27.67
CA ILE A 90 39.98 -30.83 -28.42
C ILE A 90 40.72 -29.59 -29.00
N GLY A 91 41.99 -29.39 -28.63
CA GLY A 91 42.80 -28.25 -29.05
C GLY A 91 42.57 -26.97 -28.24
N LYS A 92 43.57 -26.08 -28.26
CA LYS A 92 43.65 -24.88 -27.40
C LYS A 92 42.48 -23.91 -27.58
N THR A 93 42.06 -23.66 -28.81
CA THR A 93 40.96 -22.73 -29.12
C THR A 93 39.62 -23.24 -28.60
N SER A 94 39.30 -24.50 -28.88
CA SER A 94 38.08 -25.18 -28.42
C SER A 94 38.02 -25.25 -26.89
N ALA A 95 39.13 -25.65 -26.24
CA ALA A 95 39.21 -25.73 -24.78
C ALA A 95 39.04 -24.35 -24.11
N TYR A 96 39.61 -23.28 -24.69
CA TYR A 96 39.41 -21.91 -24.22
C TYR A 96 37.95 -21.46 -24.35
N VAL A 97 37.30 -21.70 -25.50
CA VAL A 97 35.90 -21.33 -25.74
C VAL A 97 34.99 -22.08 -24.77
N LEU A 98 35.20 -23.39 -24.61
CA LEU A 98 34.46 -24.23 -23.66
C LEU A 98 34.61 -23.74 -22.22
N ARG A 99 35.83 -23.39 -21.78
CA ARG A 99 36.07 -22.79 -20.47
C ARG A 99 35.28 -21.48 -20.30
N HIS A 100 35.31 -20.60 -21.30
CA HIS A 100 34.64 -19.31 -21.23
C HIS A 100 33.12 -19.45 -21.13
N THR A 101 32.52 -20.25 -22.01
CA THR A 101 31.07 -20.48 -22.03
C THR A 101 30.60 -21.16 -20.75
N LEU A 102 31.25 -22.25 -20.32
CA LEU A 102 30.88 -22.99 -19.10
C LEU A 102 30.97 -22.12 -17.85
N THR A 103 32.03 -21.29 -17.72
CA THR A 103 32.20 -20.40 -16.55
C THR A 103 31.13 -19.30 -16.52
N ARG A 104 30.78 -18.72 -17.69
CA ARG A 104 29.72 -17.71 -17.80
C ARG A 104 28.34 -18.30 -17.49
N MET A 105 28.04 -19.49 -18.00
CA MET A 105 26.80 -20.20 -17.70
C MET A 105 26.69 -20.51 -16.21
N ALA A 106 27.70 -21.10 -15.60
CA ALA A 106 27.71 -21.43 -14.16
C ALA A 106 27.52 -20.18 -13.27
N MET A 107 28.18 -19.06 -13.60
CA MET A 107 28.02 -17.80 -12.88
C MET A 107 26.60 -17.22 -13.05
N GLY A 108 26.03 -17.29 -14.26
CA GLY A 108 24.64 -16.88 -14.52
C GLY A 108 23.64 -17.73 -13.74
N THR A 109 23.78 -19.06 -13.78
CA THR A 109 22.94 -20.00 -13.02
C THR A 109 23.02 -19.73 -11.51
N PHE A 110 24.22 -19.52 -10.96
CA PHE A 110 24.40 -19.17 -9.55
C PHE A 110 23.72 -17.84 -9.19
N ALA A 111 23.88 -16.79 -10.02
CA ALA A 111 23.23 -15.51 -9.80
C ALA A 111 21.70 -15.62 -9.82
N VAL A 112 21.13 -16.39 -10.77
CA VAL A 112 19.68 -16.67 -10.83
C VAL A 112 19.20 -17.41 -9.59
N TYR A 113 19.95 -18.41 -9.09
CA TYR A 113 19.60 -19.10 -7.84
C TYR A 113 19.67 -18.18 -6.61
N CYS A 114 20.68 -17.32 -6.51
CA CYS A 114 20.80 -16.34 -5.43
C CYS A 114 19.64 -15.34 -5.43
N ILE A 115 19.29 -14.80 -6.61
CA ILE A 115 18.14 -13.90 -6.78
C ILE A 115 16.84 -14.64 -6.42
N TYR A 116 16.61 -15.83 -6.96
CA TYR A 116 15.43 -16.65 -6.65
C TYR A 116 15.31 -16.96 -5.16
N TYR A 117 16.41 -17.34 -4.50
CA TYR A 117 16.46 -17.61 -3.06
C TYR A 117 16.11 -16.36 -2.26
N HIS A 118 16.70 -15.21 -2.60
CA HIS A 118 16.40 -13.93 -1.95
C HIS A 118 14.92 -13.54 -2.14
N LEU A 119 14.40 -13.68 -3.36
CA LEU A 119 13.00 -13.44 -3.70
C LEU A 119 12.02 -14.46 -3.11
N LYS A 120 12.48 -15.60 -2.59
CA LYS A 120 11.65 -16.61 -1.93
C LYS A 120 11.61 -16.44 -0.41
N TYR A 121 12.75 -16.18 0.21
CA TYR A 121 12.89 -16.18 1.68
C TYR A 121 13.07 -14.79 2.31
N ASN A 122 13.47 -13.78 1.54
CA ASN A 122 13.54 -12.37 1.96
C ASN A 122 12.48 -11.54 1.19
N ARG A 123 11.23 -12.02 1.16
CA ARG A 123 10.08 -11.19 0.77
C ARG A 123 9.74 -10.24 1.91
N MET A 124 9.47 -8.99 1.57
CA MET A 124 8.98 -8.01 2.53
C MET A 124 7.50 -8.30 2.83
N ASN A 125 7.28 -8.98 3.96
CA ASN A 125 5.96 -9.26 4.52
C ASN A 125 5.77 -8.41 5.79
N TRP A 126 4.53 -8.30 6.28
CA TRP A 126 4.19 -7.55 7.49
C TRP A 126 4.94 -7.99 8.76
N THR A 127 5.50 -9.21 8.79
CA THR A 127 6.34 -9.73 9.88
C THR A 127 7.83 -9.35 9.78
N ARG A 128 8.30 -8.74 8.68
CA ARG A 128 9.74 -8.54 8.43
C ARG A 128 10.03 -7.31 7.55
N ASN A 129 10.56 -6.26 8.17
CA ASN A 129 10.94 -4.98 7.54
C ASN A 129 12.23 -5.07 6.67
N GLY A 130 12.39 -6.13 5.89
CA GLY A 130 13.56 -6.30 5.02
C GLY A 130 13.30 -7.28 3.88
N GLY A 131 13.53 -6.84 2.65
CA GLY A 131 13.30 -7.62 1.43
C GLY A 131 13.05 -6.72 0.22
N TRP A 132 12.89 -7.32 -0.95
CA TRP A 132 12.39 -6.58 -2.12
C TRP A 132 10.86 -6.61 -2.13
N LYS A 133 10.22 -5.44 -2.28
CA LYS A 133 8.77 -5.32 -2.44
C LYS A 133 8.39 -5.68 -3.88
N ILE A 134 7.82 -6.87 -4.07
CA ILE A 134 7.23 -7.28 -5.36
C ILE A 134 5.71 -7.15 -5.24
N THR A 135 5.16 -6.13 -5.88
CA THR A 135 3.72 -6.06 -6.20
C THR A 135 3.48 -6.74 -7.54
N VAL A 136 2.72 -7.84 -7.54
CA VAL A 136 2.28 -8.50 -8.77
C VAL A 136 0.88 -7.99 -9.07
N SER A 137 0.71 -7.31 -10.20
CA SER A 137 -0.63 -6.94 -10.67
C SER A 137 -1.46 -8.20 -10.92
N ARG A 138 -2.74 -8.18 -10.53
CA ARG A 138 -3.64 -9.30 -10.79
C ARG A 138 -3.76 -9.50 -12.31
N GLN A 139 -3.72 -10.75 -12.75
CA GLN A 139 -3.87 -11.07 -14.17
C GLN A 139 -5.24 -10.58 -14.65
N LYS A 140 -5.26 -9.82 -15.76
CA LYS A 140 -6.49 -9.23 -16.32
C LYS A 140 -7.44 -10.36 -16.73
N MET A 141 -8.50 -10.57 -15.95
CA MET A 141 -9.49 -11.60 -16.23
C MET A 141 -10.63 -11.04 -17.09
N TYR A 142 -10.97 -11.78 -18.13
CA TYR A 142 -12.19 -11.59 -18.92
C TYR A 142 -13.21 -12.68 -18.53
N PRO A 143 -14.52 -12.47 -18.72
CA PRO A 143 -15.56 -13.42 -18.28
C PRO A 143 -15.41 -14.85 -18.80
N ASP A 144 -14.75 -15.04 -19.94
CA ASP A 144 -14.64 -16.33 -20.64
C ASP A 144 -13.47 -17.22 -20.18
N ASN A 145 -12.60 -16.75 -19.27
CA ASN A 145 -11.45 -17.52 -18.80
C ASN A 145 -11.87 -18.63 -17.81
N LYS A 146 -11.82 -19.88 -18.28
CA LYS A 146 -12.30 -21.10 -17.58
C LYS A 146 -11.66 -21.41 -16.22
N ASP A 147 -10.56 -20.76 -15.85
CA ASP A 147 -9.85 -20.99 -14.58
C ASP A 147 -10.54 -20.38 -13.35
N LEU A 148 -11.67 -19.69 -13.54
CA LEU A 148 -12.58 -19.27 -12.47
C LEU A 148 -12.90 -20.40 -11.48
N ASN A 149 -13.10 -21.64 -11.93
CA ASN A 149 -13.51 -22.73 -11.03
C ASN A 149 -12.41 -23.25 -10.09
N ALA A 150 -11.13 -22.97 -10.35
CA ALA A 150 -10.02 -23.45 -9.51
C ALA A 150 -9.69 -22.50 -8.35
N LEU A 151 -9.88 -21.19 -8.53
CA LEU A 151 -9.75 -20.19 -7.47
C LEU A 151 -11.06 -19.99 -6.69
N TYR A 152 -12.21 -20.21 -7.33
CA TYR A 152 -13.53 -20.07 -6.72
C TYR A 152 -14.11 -21.44 -6.36
N LYS A 153 -13.49 -22.10 -5.37
CA LYS A 153 -14.12 -23.26 -4.73
C LYS A 153 -15.38 -22.75 -4.01
N THR A 154 -16.52 -23.03 -4.63
CA THR A 154 -17.78 -22.33 -4.41
C THR A 154 -18.56 -23.00 -3.29
N GLU A 155 -18.36 -22.54 -2.06
CA GLU A 155 -19.36 -22.69 -1.01
C GLU A 155 -20.29 -21.47 -1.02
N GLY A 156 -21.43 -21.62 -1.72
CA GLY A 156 -22.49 -20.62 -1.75
C GLY A 156 -22.44 -19.64 -2.93
N LYS A 157 -23.62 -19.33 -3.47
CA LYS A 157 -23.83 -18.31 -4.51
C LYS A 157 -23.74 -16.91 -3.89
N GLN A 158 -22.58 -16.27 -3.86
CA GLN A 158 -22.46 -14.82 -3.58
C GLN A 158 -21.09 -14.27 -4.00
N PHE A 159 -21.07 -13.31 -4.93
CA PHE A 159 -19.87 -12.52 -5.24
C PHE A 159 -19.71 -11.39 -4.22
N TYR A 160 -19.17 -11.70 -3.05
CA TYR A 160 -18.66 -10.73 -2.08
C TYR A 160 -17.29 -11.20 -1.60
N ASN A 161 -16.22 -10.62 -2.15
CA ASN A 161 -14.86 -11.02 -1.80
C ASN A 161 -14.40 -10.27 -0.55
N ARG A 162 -14.95 -10.66 0.61
CA ARG A 162 -14.60 -10.05 1.92
C ARG A 162 -13.09 -10.04 2.11
N ARG A 163 -12.49 -8.86 2.29
CA ARG A 163 -11.30 -8.76 3.12
C ARG A 163 -11.69 -9.06 4.56
N TYR A 164 -10.80 -9.72 5.29
CA TYR A 164 -11.07 -10.16 6.64
C TYR A 164 -11.20 -8.94 7.55
N ILE A 165 -12.36 -8.79 8.21
CA ILE A 165 -12.45 -8.02 9.44
C ILE A 165 -11.70 -8.85 10.49
N GLU A 166 -10.42 -8.56 10.69
CA GLU A 166 -9.67 -9.18 11.77
C GLU A 166 -10.17 -8.64 13.11
N LYS A 167 -10.45 -9.56 14.03
CA LYS A 167 -11.01 -9.25 15.35
C LYS A 167 -9.98 -8.46 16.16
N VAL A 168 -10.29 -7.23 16.50
CA VAL A 168 -9.67 -6.52 17.63
C VAL A 168 -10.65 -6.53 18.78
N SER A 169 -10.15 -6.79 19.99
CA SER A 169 -10.94 -6.83 21.21
C SER A 169 -10.84 -5.50 21.93
N PHE A 170 -11.98 -5.04 22.44
CA PHE A 170 -12.16 -3.71 23.00
C PHE A 170 -11.80 -3.69 24.50
N TYR A 171 -11.32 -2.56 25.00
CA TYR A 171 -11.10 -2.35 26.43
C TYR A 171 -11.96 -1.20 26.98
N GLU A 172 -12.03 -1.14 28.29
CA GLU A 172 -12.94 -0.35 29.11
C GLU A 172 -12.56 1.15 29.17
N MET A 173 -13.58 2.01 29.29
CA MET A 173 -13.56 3.48 29.21
C MET A 173 -13.15 4.07 27.84
N ALA A 174 -14.15 4.67 27.16
CA ALA A 174 -14.04 5.67 26.07
C ALA A 174 -13.31 5.30 24.75
N GLU A 175 -12.53 4.21 24.67
CA GLU A 175 -11.70 3.91 23.49
C GLU A 175 -12.15 2.65 22.74
N THR A 176 -12.61 2.80 21.49
CA THR A 176 -13.08 1.68 20.66
C THR A 176 -12.23 1.48 19.39
N PRO A 177 -11.24 0.56 19.42
CA PRO A 177 -10.37 0.28 18.27
C PRO A 177 -10.98 -0.76 17.30
N LEU A 178 -11.58 -0.31 16.18
CA LEU A 178 -12.04 -1.22 15.12
C LEU A 178 -11.01 -1.30 13.98
N SER A 179 -10.26 -2.41 13.86
CA SER A 179 -9.40 -2.63 12.69
C SER A 179 -10.18 -3.29 11.53
N LEU A 180 -10.52 -2.51 10.51
CA LEU A 180 -11.15 -3.03 9.30
C LEU A 180 -10.11 -3.33 8.20
N GLY A 181 -9.02 -4.01 8.55
CA GLY A 181 -7.82 -4.15 7.70
C GLY A 181 -7.00 -2.86 7.54
N GLU A 182 -7.61 -1.72 7.87
CA GLU A 182 -7.06 -0.38 7.94
C GLU A 182 -7.26 0.14 9.36
N LYS A 183 -6.32 0.96 9.84
CA LYS A 183 -6.24 1.34 11.25
C LYS A 183 -7.01 2.63 11.50
N THR A 184 -8.26 2.49 11.94
CA THR A 184 -9.09 3.58 12.45
C THR A 184 -9.33 3.34 13.93
N PHE A 185 -9.03 4.34 14.75
CA PHE A 185 -9.42 4.38 16.16
C PHE A 185 -10.61 5.32 16.30
N ILE A 186 -11.54 5.01 17.19
CA ILE A 186 -12.60 5.95 17.57
C ILE A 186 -12.59 6.09 19.08
N MET A 187 -12.36 7.33 19.49
CA MET A 187 -12.54 7.83 20.82
C MET A 187 -13.98 8.35 20.93
N HIS A 188 -14.63 8.17 22.07
CA HIS A 188 -15.94 8.78 22.30
C HIS A 188 -16.04 9.25 23.75
N GLY A 189 -16.58 10.45 23.93
CA GLY A 189 -16.77 11.05 25.24
C GLY A 189 -18.18 11.56 25.43
N VAL A 190 -18.56 11.71 26.70
CA VAL A 190 -19.91 12.09 27.12
C VAL A 190 -19.79 13.14 28.22
N ASP A 191 -20.12 14.39 27.88
CA ASP A 191 -20.07 15.54 28.79
C ASP A 191 -21.49 16.05 29.09
N ILE A 192 -21.63 16.82 30.17
CA ILE A 192 -22.89 17.51 30.50
C ILE A 192 -22.81 18.97 30.01
N ASP A 193 -23.71 19.31 29.09
CA ASP A 193 -23.81 20.65 28.48
C ASP A 193 -25.22 21.24 28.69
N THR A 194 -25.41 22.48 28.27
CA THR A 194 -26.69 23.17 28.13
C THR A 194 -27.32 22.85 26.76
N PRO A 195 -28.62 22.49 26.67
CA PRO A 195 -29.26 22.18 25.38
C PRO A 195 -29.37 23.43 24.49
N TYR A 196 -29.58 23.23 23.18
CA TYR A 196 -29.80 24.34 22.26
C TYR A 196 -31.09 25.09 22.59
N ALA A 197 -31.08 26.43 22.51
CA ALA A 197 -32.25 27.26 22.80
C ALA A 197 -33.48 26.92 21.93
N GLU A 198 -33.25 26.49 20.69
CA GLU A 198 -34.31 26.06 19.76
C GLU A 198 -34.84 24.64 20.05
N ARG A 199 -34.04 23.79 20.72
CA ARG A 199 -34.36 22.38 21.00
C ARG A 199 -34.02 22.02 22.46
N PRO A 200 -34.77 22.57 23.43
CA PRO A 200 -34.46 22.45 24.86
C PRO A 200 -34.69 21.05 25.47
N ASN A 201 -35.34 20.15 24.72
CA ASN A 201 -35.75 18.81 25.16
C ASN A 201 -34.88 17.70 24.54
N GLU A 202 -33.80 18.07 23.86
CA GLU A 202 -32.90 17.16 23.13
C GLU A 202 -31.47 17.39 23.64
N GLY A 203 -30.68 16.31 23.70
CA GLY A 203 -29.23 16.40 23.89
C GLY A 203 -28.48 16.72 22.60
N LYS A 204 -27.15 16.66 22.67
CA LYS A 204 -26.25 16.96 21.54
C LYS A 204 -25.44 15.72 21.16
N LEU A 205 -25.19 15.58 19.86
CA LEU A 205 -24.30 14.57 19.29
C LEU A 205 -23.46 15.27 18.22
N ASP A 206 -22.18 15.49 18.54
CA ASP A 206 -21.21 16.12 17.64
C ASP A 206 -20.22 15.07 17.11
N PHE A 207 -19.85 15.15 15.83
CA PHE A 207 -18.86 14.28 15.21
C PHE A 207 -17.60 15.08 14.86
N PHE A 208 -16.48 14.80 15.53
CA PHE A 208 -15.18 15.36 15.20
C PHE A 208 -14.33 14.31 14.49
N VAL A 209 -13.58 14.74 13.48
CA VAL A 209 -12.76 13.86 12.65
C VAL A 209 -11.37 14.47 12.59
N ASP A 210 -10.43 13.85 13.29
CA ASP A 210 -9.05 14.33 13.36
C ASP A 210 -8.10 13.39 12.60
N TRP A 211 -7.23 14.00 11.80
CA TRP A 211 -6.19 13.32 11.05
C TRP A 211 -4.87 13.35 11.83
N TYR A 212 -4.34 12.17 12.14
CA TYR A 212 -3.18 12.05 13.01
C TYR A 212 -1.94 11.44 12.36
N VAL A 213 -0.91 11.42 13.18
CA VAL A 213 0.44 11.84 12.85
C VAL A 213 1.44 10.78 13.29
N CYS A 214 2.17 10.18 12.35
CA CYS A 214 3.36 9.41 12.60
C CYS A 214 4.29 9.54 11.38
N VAL A 215 5.06 10.63 11.34
CA VAL A 215 6.29 10.64 10.53
C VAL A 215 7.24 9.63 11.17
N LEU A 216 7.20 8.37 10.72
CA LEU A 216 8.21 7.37 11.05
C LEU A 216 9.51 7.74 10.33
N GLY A 217 10.25 8.67 10.94
CA GLY A 217 11.65 8.90 10.64
C GLY A 217 12.44 7.60 10.75
N SER A 218 13.49 7.48 9.94
CA SER A 218 14.16 6.22 9.58
C SER A 218 14.94 5.49 10.70
N ASP A 219 14.69 5.80 11.98
CA ASP A 219 15.41 5.28 13.14
C ASP A 219 14.46 4.68 14.18
N SER A 220 14.17 3.37 14.03
CA SER A 220 13.22 2.65 14.89
C SER A 220 13.81 2.25 16.25
N ARG A 221 13.97 3.23 17.16
CA ARG A 221 14.09 3.04 18.62
C ARG A 221 13.38 4.18 19.35
N LEU A 222 12.05 4.11 19.44
CA LEU A 222 11.26 5.06 20.21
C LEU A 222 11.10 4.57 21.65
N THR A 223 11.32 5.47 22.60
CA THR A 223 11.09 5.25 24.04
C THR A 223 9.89 6.07 24.52
N LEU A 224 9.30 5.69 25.65
CA LEU A 224 8.03 6.27 26.15
C LEU A 224 8.02 7.80 26.32
N SER A 225 9.19 8.44 26.47
CA SER A 225 9.34 9.91 26.46
C SER A 225 8.87 10.56 25.16
N ASP A 226 9.04 9.85 24.04
CA ASP A 226 8.84 10.39 22.70
C ASP A 226 7.35 10.38 22.33
N LEU A 227 6.56 9.48 22.94
CA LEU A 227 5.12 9.37 22.71
C LEU A 227 4.35 10.54 23.34
N LEU A 228 4.76 10.99 24.53
CA LEU A 228 4.16 12.16 25.20
C LEU A 228 4.43 13.46 24.41
N LEU A 229 5.52 13.51 23.64
CA LEU A 229 5.88 14.66 22.81
C LEU A 229 4.99 14.81 21.56
N ILE A 230 4.35 13.73 21.10
CA ILE A 230 3.50 13.74 19.88
C ILE A 230 2.26 14.63 20.07
N VAL A 231 1.78 14.80 21.29
CA VAL A 231 0.64 15.67 21.62
C VAL A 231 0.92 17.16 21.31
N PHE A 232 2.18 17.54 21.10
CA PHE A 232 2.59 18.94 20.86
C PHE A 232 3.20 19.19 19.47
N SER A 233 3.05 18.29 18.49
CA SER A 233 3.68 18.46 17.16
C SER A 233 2.90 17.87 15.99
N SER A 234 2.25 18.74 15.21
CA SER A 234 1.62 18.45 13.92
C SER A 234 2.62 17.90 12.87
N SER A 235 2.22 16.86 12.12
CA SER A 235 2.79 16.41 10.83
C SER A 235 1.80 15.39 10.19
N ALA A 236 2.17 14.43 9.32
CA ALA A 236 1.23 13.50 8.63
C ALA A 236 1.55 12.00 8.77
N ASN A 237 0.52 11.11 8.79
CA ASN A 237 0.66 9.64 8.69
C ASN A 237 -0.07 9.02 7.49
N ALA A 238 -1.35 9.36 7.30
CA ALA A 238 -2.27 8.56 6.47
C ALA A 238 -1.86 8.49 5.00
N THR A 239 -1.31 9.58 4.45
CA THR A 239 -0.64 9.67 3.15
C THR A 239 0.22 10.94 3.15
N PRO A 240 1.41 10.99 2.50
CA PRO A 240 2.21 12.22 2.42
C PRO A 240 1.49 13.41 1.75
N ALA A 241 0.42 13.14 1.00
CA ALA A 241 -0.45 14.16 0.41
C ALA A 241 -1.30 14.93 1.45
N PHE A 242 -1.41 14.42 2.68
CA PHE A 242 -2.19 15.02 3.77
C PHE A 242 -1.31 15.79 4.78
N GLU A 243 -0.12 16.25 4.38
CA GLU A 243 0.70 17.14 5.20
C GLU A 243 0.04 18.53 5.39
N GLY A 244 0.11 19.04 6.63
CA GLY A 244 -0.54 20.29 7.02
C GLY A 244 -2.06 20.18 6.96
N LYS A 245 -2.70 21.04 6.17
CA LYS A 245 -4.16 21.13 6.04
C LYS A 245 -4.76 20.20 4.98
N GLY A 246 -3.97 19.31 4.38
CA GLY A 246 -4.45 18.47 3.27
C GLY A 246 -5.61 17.53 3.66
N GLY A 247 -5.75 17.19 4.94
CA GLY A 247 -6.85 16.37 5.46
C GLY A 247 -8.12 17.14 5.87
N ASP A 248 -8.05 18.47 6.06
CA ASP A 248 -9.13 19.28 6.64
C ASP A 248 -10.45 19.13 5.84
N ASP A 249 -10.36 19.17 4.50
CA ASP A 249 -11.51 19.04 3.60
C ASP A 249 -12.20 17.67 3.73
N LEU A 250 -11.41 16.59 3.79
CA LEU A 250 -11.94 15.22 3.94
C LEU A 250 -12.48 14.95 5.35
N ALA A 251 -11.84 15.48 6.40
CA ALA A 251 -12.39 15.44 7.76
C ALA A 251 -13.77 16.13 7.82
N THR A 252 -13.85 17.32 7.22
CA THR A 252 -15.10 18.09 7.14
C THR A 252 -16.16 17.34 6.34
N GLU A 253 -15.80 16.69 5.23
CA GLU A 253 -16.72 15.85 4.44
C GLU A 253 -17.24 14.64 5.25
N ILE A 254 -16.36 13.90 5.94
CA ILE A 254 -16.74 12.76 6.79
C ILE A 254 -17.65 13.21 7.94
N SER A 255 -17.29 14.28 8.65
CA SER A 255 -18.11 14.84 9.75
C SER A 255 -19.50 15.26 9.27
N ASN A 256 -19.59 15.94 8.11
CA ASN A 256 -20.86 16.32 7.51
C ASN A 256 -21.71 15.10 7.11
N VAL A 257 -21.11 14.08 6.49
CA VAL A 257 -21.80 12.84 6.12
C VAL A 257 -22.38 12.13 7.35
N LEU A 258 -21.59 11.96 8.41
CA LEU A 258 -22.02 11.30 9.64
C LEU A 258 -23.12 12.11 10.33
N SER A 259 -22.94 13.43 10.43
CA SER A 259 -23.96 14.34 10.95
C SER A 259 -25.28 14.20 10.19
N MET A 260 -25.25 14.21 8.85
CA MET A 260 -26.44 13.98 8.02
C MET A 260 -27.05 12.58 8.19
N ALA A 261 -26.24 11.55 8.44
CA ALA A 261 -26.72 10.18 8.64
C ALA A 261 -27.47 10.01 9.96
N TYR A 262 -26.96 10.61 11.05
CA TYR A 262 -27.49 10.45 12.41
C TYR A 262 -28.48 11.55 12.85
N GLN A 263 -28.53 12.70 12.18
CA GLN A 263 -29.46 13.80 12.52
C GLN A 263 -30.95 13.45 12.32
N THR A 264 -31.27 12.37 11.60
CA THR A 264 -32.67 11.92 11.45
C THR A 264 -33.19 11.29 12.76
N PRO A 265 -34.39 11.68 13.25
CA PRO A 265 -34.90 11.20 14.54
C PRO A 265 -35.26 9.70 14.53
N ASP A 266 -35.48 9.11 13.36
CA ASP A 266 -35.62 7.65 13.19
C ASP A 266 -34.31 6.91 13.52
N ALA A 267 -33.14 7.54 13.30
CA ALA A 267 -31.83 6.94 13.47
C ALA A 267 -31.31 7.05 14.91
N PHE A 268 -31.42 8.23 15.54
CA PHE A 268 -30.94 8.49 16.90
C PHE A 268 -31.90 9.38 17.68
N ASP A 269 -32.44 8.90 18.81
CA ASP A 269 -33.36 9.66 19.65
C ASP A 269 -32.61 10.54 20.67
N LEU A 270 -32.31 11.78 20.26
CA LEU A 270 -31.65 12.78 21.11
C LEU A 270 -32.42 13.11 22.40
N LYS A 271 -33.68 12.71 22.56
CA LYS A 271 -34.44 12.91 23.81
C LYS A 271 -33.95 12.03 24.96
N GLN A 272 -33.39 10.87 24.65
CA GLN A 272 -32.76 9.98 25.65
C GLN A 272 -31.56 10.64 26.33
N LEU A 273 -30.95 11.63 25.67
CA LEU A 273 -29.84 12.44 26.16
C LEU A 273 -30.28 13.67 26.99
N CYS A 274 -31.58 13.94 27.16
CA CYS A 274 -32.06 15.06 27.97
C CYS A 274 -32.11 14.68 29.45
N ILE A 275 -31.36 15.39 30.31
CA ILE A 275 -31.37 15.16 31.77
C ILE A 275 -32.45 16.05 32.42
N ILE A 276 -32.36 17.36 32.18
CA ILE A 276 -33.29 18.37 32.67
C ILE A 276 -33.62 19.31 31.51
N PRO A 277 -34.86 19.30 30.99
CA PRO A 277 -35.31 20.20 29.93
C PRO A 277 -34.92 21.65 30.20
N HIS A 278 -34.46 22.35 29.17
CA HIS A 278 -33.97 23.74 29.20
C HIS A 278 -32.72 24.02 30.06
N LYS A 279 -32.26 23.11 30.94
CA LYS A 279 -31.11 23.35 31.82
C LYS A 279 -29.87 22.53 31.46
N LYS A 280 -30.01 21.21 31.37
CA LYS A 280 -28.87 20.27 31.30
C LYS A 280 -29.19 19.07 30.42
N CYS A 281 -28.30 18.76 29.49
CA CYS A 281 -28.38 17.60 28.62
C CYS A 281 -27.02 16.94 28.48
N TRP A 282 -27.01 15.66 28.12
CA TRP A 282 -25.82 15.01 27.63
C TRP A 282 -25.42 15.57 26.27
N LYS A 283 -24.13 15.84 26.13
CA LYS A 283 -23.42 16.11 24.89
C LYS A 283 -22.46 14.96 24.66
N MET A 284 -22.73 14.15 23.63
CA MET A 284 -21.78 13.13 23.19
C MET A 284 -20.92 13.69 22.06
N TYR A 285 -19.64 13.39 22.09
CA TYR A 285 -18.71 13.65 21.00
C TYR A 285 -18.07 12.33 20.56
N VAL A 286 -18.03 12.13 19.25
CA VAL A 286 -17.38 10.98 18.63
C VAL A 286 -16.18 11.49 17.84
N ASP A 287 -15.00 11.17 18.34
CA ASP A 287 -13.71 11.65 17.84
C ASP A 287 -13.05 10.54 17.02
N ILE A 288 -13.01 10.73 15.70
CA ILE A 288 -12.56 9.73 14.74
C ILE A 288 -11.10 9.98 14.38
N LEU A 289 -10.25 9.00 14.70
CA LEU A 289 -8.80 9.00 14.53
C LEU A 289 -8.40 8.05 13.38
N ILE A 290 -8.02 8.61 12.24
CA ILE A 290 -7.61 7.85 11.05
C ILE A 290 -6.08 7.74 10.99
N LEU A 291 -5.52 6.53 11.07
CA LEU A 291 -4.07 6.32 10.98
C LEU A 291 -3.58 6.00 9.56
N GLN A 292 -4.34 5.20 8.81
CA GLN A 292 -3.94 4.68 7.51
C GLN A 292 -5.17 4.55 6.61
N CYS A 293 -5.03 4.98 5.35
CA CYS A 293 -6.02 4.78 4.29
C CYS A 293 -5.45 3.84 3.22
N GLY A 294 -6.25 2.88 2.75
CA GLY A 294 -5.96 1.93 1.68
C GLY A 294 -7.16 1.70 0.72
N GLY A 295 -8.30 2.32 1.02
CA GLY A 295 -9.51 2.40 0.20
C GLY A 295 -10.76 2.40 1.10
N ASN A 296 -11.89 2.85 0.57
CA ASN A 296 -13.19 2.74 1.23
C ASN A 296 -13.27 3.32 2.67
N LEU A 297 -12.62 4.45 2.91
CA LEU A 297 -12.53 5.08 4.23
C LEU A 297 -13.89 5.33 4.90
N PHE A 298 -14.89 5.79 4.14
CA PHE A 298 -16.20 6.15 4.67
C PHE A 298 -16.96 4.96 5.28
N ASP A 299 -16.86 3.77 4.70
CA ASP A 299 -17.54 2.56 5.22
C ASP A 299 -16.83 2.04 6.48
N ALA A 300 -15.49 2.10 6.50
CA ALA A 300 -14.71 1.75 7.67
C ALA A 300 -15.03 2.66 8.85
N VAL A 301 -15.10 3.98 8.62
CA VAL A 301 -15.54 4.96 9.62
C VAL A 301 -16.99 4.72 10.04
N GLY A 302 -17.92 4.51 9.10
CA GLY A 302 -19.33 4.24 9.41
C GLY A 302 -19.54 2.97 10.25
N ALA A 303 -18.81 1.90 9.95
CA ALA A 303 -18.79 0.66 10.73
C ALA A 303 -18.20 0.88 12.13
N ALA A 304 -17.10 1.64 12.22
CA ALA A 304 -16.44 1.95 13.48
C ALA A 304 -17.32 2.85 14.38
N VAL A 305 -17.94 3.90 13.85
CA VAL A 305 -18.85 4.78 14.62
C VAL A 305 -20.03 3.98 15.17
N LYS A 306 -20.59 3.09 14.36
CA LYS A 306 -21.67 2.20 14.81
C LYS A 306 -21.23 1.22 15.91
N ALA A 307 -20.02 0.67 15.81
CA ALA A 307 -19.45 -0.19 16.84
C ALA A 307 -19.12 0.58 18.13
N ALA A 308 -18.63 1.81 18.02
CA ALA A 308 -18.35 2.71 19.14
C ALA A 308 -19.62 2.99 19.94
N LEU A 309 -20.65 3.53 19.27
CA LEU A 309 -21.94 3.86 19.89
C LEU A 309 -22.71 2.64 20.44
N TYR A 310 -22.40 1.42 19.97
CA TYR A 310 -22.94 0.17 20.54
C TYR A 310 -22.30 -0.23 21.86
N ASN A 311 -21.02 0.11 22.05
CA ASN A 311 -20.27 -0.15 23.27
C ASN A 311 -20.36 1.02 24.28
N THR A 312 -20.81 2.21 23.86
CA THR A 312 -21.01 3.36 24.74
C THR A 312 -22.04 3.07 25.84
N GLU A 313 -21.63 3.25 27.09
CA GLU A 313 -22.48 3.21 28.27
C GLU A 313 -22.45 4.58 28.95
N ILE A 314 -23.62 5.14 29.24
CA ILE A 314 -23.76 6.47 29.85
C ILE A 314 -23.98 6.29 31.35
N PRO A 315 -23.16 6.89 32.24
CA PRO A 315 -23.35 6.74 33.68
C PRO A 315 -24.68 7.34 34.11
N ARG A 316 -25.36 6.67 35.04
CA ARG A 316 -26.66 7.13 35.51
C ARG A 316 -26.54 8.42 36.32
N VAL A 317 -27.46 9.34 36.06
CA VAL A 317 -27.60 10.61 36.79
C VAL A 317 -28.79 10.56 37.71
N ILE A 318 -28.59 11.03 38.93
CA ILE A 318 -29.63 11.29 39.93
C ILE A 318 -29.77 12.80 40.07
N THR A 319 -30.94 13.33 39.74
CA THR A 319 -31.27 14.75 39.93
C THR A 319 -31.80 14.97 41.34
N ALA A 320 -31.06 15.67 42.19
CA ALA A 320 -31.49 16.04 43.53
C ALA A 320 -32.07 17.46 43.53
N MET A 321 -33.32 17.62 43.99
CA MET A 321 -33.91 18.93 44.24
C MET A 321 -33.48 19.40 45.64
N LEU A 322 -32.53 20.34 45.69
CA LEU A 322 -32.19 21.07 46.91
C LEU A 322 -33.15 22.26 47.11
N ASP A 323 -33.34 22.68 48.36
CA ASP A 323 -34.30 23.74 48.78
C ASP A 323 -34.07 25.14 48.15
N GLY A 324 -33.06 25.31 47.29
CA GLY A 324 -32.79 26.53 46.53
C GLY A 324 -33.45 26.61 45.14
N GLY A 325 -34.11 25.55 44.65
CA GLY A 325 -34.79 25.54 43.34
C GLY A 325 -33.87 25.41 42.11
N GLU A 326 -32.55 25.32 42.33
CA GLU A 326 -31.61 24.83 41.32
C GLU A 326 -31.42 23.31 41.51
N PRO A 327 -31.74 22.49 40.49
CA PRO A 327 -31.54 21.05 40.56
C PRO A 327 -30.05 20.73 40.43
N ASP A 328 -29.52 20.01 41.41
CA ASP A 328 -28.14 19.54 41.38
C ASP A 328 -28.06 18.16 40.70
N ILE A 329 -26.96 17.91 39.99
CA ILE A 329 -26.73 16.69 39.23
C ILE A 329 -25.64 15.88 39.92
N GLN A 330 -26.05 14.77 40.52
CA GLN A 330 -25.13 13.77 41.05
C GLN A 330 -25.01 12.64 40.04
N VAL A 331 -23.81 12.46 39.50
CA VAL A 331 -23.43 11.30 38.68
C VAL A 331 -23.14 10.14 39.64
N SER A 332 -23.55 8.93 39.27
CA SER A 332 -23.24 7.74 40.06
C SER A 332 -21.73 7.47 40.06
N ASP A 333 -21.12 7.31 41.25
CA ASP A 333 -19.71 6.92 41.41
C ASP A 333 -19.47 5.41 41.11
N ASP A 334 -20.54 4.61 40.95
CA ASP A 334 -20.44 3.19 40.64
C ASP A 334 -20.18 2.97 39.13
N PRO A 335 -19.02 2.39 38.73
CA PRO A 335 -18.72 2.11 37.32
C PRO A 335 -19.74 1.20 36.62
N TYR A 336 -20.54 0.45 37.38
CA TYR A 336 -21.52 -0.50 36.84
C TYR A 336 -22.95 0.06 36.73
N ASP A 337 -23.25 1.25 37.25
CA ASP A 337 -24.58 1.90 37.13
C ASP A 337 -24.67 2.73 35.84
N CYS A 338 -24.49 2.04 34.71
CA CYS A 338 -24.47 2.63 33.37
C CYS A 338 -25.67 2.19 32.51
N ILE A 339 -26.15 3.11 31.68
CA ILE A 339 -27.26 2.93 30.74
C ILE A 339 -26.66 2.77 29.33
N LYS A 340 -26.90 1.63 28.69
CA LYS A 340 -26.50 1.42 27.29
C LYS A 340 -27.46 2.11 26.33
N LEU A 341 -26.92 2.64 25.24
CA LEU A 341 -27.70 3.25 24.16
C LEU A 341 -28.46 2.19 23.33
N ASP A 342 -29.65 2.55 22.83
CA ASP A 342 -30.40 1.72 21.89
C ASP A 342 -29.89 1.91 20.45
N VAL A 343 -29.29 0.85 19.91
CA VAL A 343 -28.59 0.81 18.61
C VAL A 343 -29.46 0.23 17.48
N THR A 344 -30.71 -0.13 17.77
CA THR A 344 -31.61 -0.85 16.85
C THR A 344 -31.80 -0.19 15.48
N ASN A 345 -31.75 1.14 15.40
CA ASN A 345 -31.95 1.89 14.16
C ASN A 345 -30.68 2.51 13.55
N TYR A 346 -29.49 2.37 14.16
CA TYR A 346 -28.31 3.14 13.71
C TYR A 346 -27.93 2.81 12.27
N PRO A 347 -27.78 3.82 11.39
CA PRO A 347 -27.44 3.60 9.99
C PRO A 347 -26.02 3.07 9.84
N LEU A 348 -25.78 2.35 8.74
CA LEU A 348 -24.45 2.02 8.26
C LEU A 348 -24.19 2.76 6.94
N VAL A 349 -23.01 3.38 6.84
CA VAL A 349 -22.54 4.05 5.62
C VAL A 349 -22.01 3.00 4.63
N VAL A 350 -22.34 3.15 3.35
CA VAL A 350 -21.89 2.29 2.25
C VAL A 350 -21.50 3.13 1.03
N THR A 351 -20.31 2.88 0.47
CA THR A 351 -19.86 3.45 -0.80
C THR A 351 -20.22 2.52 -1.97
N VAL A 352 -20.63 3.12 -3.09
CA VAL A 352 -20.82 2.45 -4.38
C VAL A 352 -20.08 3.25 -5.45
N CYS A 353 -18.92 2.75 -5.89
CA CYS A 353 -18.12 3.33 -6.94
C CYS A 353 -18.57 2.85 -8.33
N LYS A 354 -18.58 3.75 -9.32
CA LYS A 354 -18.86 3.40 -10.71
C LYS A 354 -17.55 3.37 -11.52
N ILE A 355 -17.17 2.17 -11.95
CA ILE A 355 -15.98 1.94 -12.79
C ILE A 355 -16.44 1.38 -14.14
N GLY A 356 -16.39 2.22 -15.17
CA GLY A 356 -17.00 1.92 -16.48
C GLY A 356 -18.53 1.73 -16.34
N ASP A 357 -19.03 0.59 -16.79
CA ASP A 357 -20.45 0.22 -16.67
C ASP A 357 -20.76 -0.62 -15.40
N ASN A 358 -19.74 -0.97 -14.63
CA ASN A 358 -19.86 -1.83 -13.44
C ASN A 358 -19.87 -1.02 -12.14
N PHE A 359 -20.46 -1.61 -11.10
CA PHE A 359 -20.47 -1.08 -9.74
C PHE A 359 -19.50 -1.88 -8.88
N VAL A 360 -18.68 -1.17 -8.10
CA VAL A 360 -17.71 -1.73 -7.17
C VAL A 360 -18.01 -1.16 -5.78
N ILE A 361 -17.92 -2.02 -4.77
CA ILE A 361 -18.16 -1.73 -3.36
C ILE A 361 -16.98 -2.33 -2.61
N ASP A 362 -16.53 -1.65 -1.56
CA ASP A 362 -15.20 -1.88 -0.98
C ASP A 362 -14.05 -1.71 -1.99
N PRO A 363 -13.99 -0.56 -2.71
CA PRO A 363 -12.91 -0.30 -3.67
C PRO A 363 -11.58 -0.12 -2.94
N THR A 364 -10.51 -0.69 -3.51
CA THR A 364 -9.15 -0.31 -3.13
C THR A 364 -8.82 1.10 -3.62
N LEU A 365 -7.81 1.75 -3.03
CA LEU A 365 -7.32 3.08 -3.45
C LEU A 365 -7.04 3.17 -4.97
N GLU A 366 -6.54 2.09 -5.59
CA GLU A 366 -6.29 2.00 -7.04
C GLU A 366 -7.60 1.97 -7.86
N GLU A 367 -8.63 1.28 -7.37
CA GLU A 367 -9.96 1.18 -7.99
C GLU A 367 -10.78 2.47 -7.78
N GLU A 368 -10.67 3.09 -6.59
CA GLU A 368 -11.25 4.39 -6.28
C GLU A 368 -10.68 5.49 -7.19
N SER A 369 -9.36 5.49 -7.41
CA SER A 369 -8.70 6.38 -8.39
C SER A 369 -9.19 6.20 -9.83
N CYS A 370 -9.77 5.04 -10.16
CA CYS A 370 -10.37 4.77 -11.47
C CYS A 370 -11.88 5.10 -11.54
N SER A 371 -12.50 5.47 -10.42
CA SER A 371 -13.91 5.83 -10.32
C SER A 371 -14.10 7.31 -10.67
N ALA A 372 -14.92 7.60 -11.69
CA ALA A 372 -15.25 8.99 -12.03
C ALA A 372 -16.35 9.58 -11.13
N ALA A 373 -17.21 8.72 -10.56
CA ALA A 373 -18.29 9.11 -9.67
C ALA A 373 -18.65 7.94 -8.74
N SER A 374 -18.88 8.27 -7.48
CA SER A 374 -19.33 7.32 -6.47
C SER A 374 -20.58 7.86 -5.75
N ILE A 375 -21.34 6.96 -5.15
CA ILE A 375 -22.45 7.30 -4.28
C ILE A 375 -22.13 6.77 -2.90
N LEU A 376 -22.24 7.66 -1.93
CA LEU A 376 -22.23 7.34 -0.52
C LEU A 376 -23.68 7.30 -0.03
N MET A 377 -24.08 6.25 0.69
CA MET A 377 -25.44 6.14 1.21
C MET A 377 -25.47 5.55 2.61
N SER A 378 -26.32 6.10 3.47
CA SER A 378 -26.51 5.65 4.85
C SER A 378 -27.80 4.84 4.96
N VAL A 379 -27.67 3.54 5.27
CA VAL A 379 -28.76 2.56 5.26
C VAL A 379 -29.10 2.15 6.69
N MET A 380 -30.34 2.38 7.11
CA MET A 380 -30.83 1.92 8.41
C MET A 380 -31.18 0.42 8.38
N PRO A 381 -31.19 -0.28 9.53
CA PRO A 381 -31.54 -1.70 9.64
C PRO A 381 -32.95 -2.03 9.11
N ASN A 382 -33.86 -1.07 9.17
CA ASN A 382 -35.21 -1.13 8.60
C ASN A 382 -35.27 -1.00 7.06
N GLY A 383 -34.13 -0.81 6.39
CA GLY A 383 -34.02 -0.66 4.94
C GLY A 383 -34.47 0.70 4.40
N LYS A 384 -34.73 1.70 5.25
CA LYS A 384 -34.78 3.11 4.85
C LYS A 384 -33.36 3.62 4.63
N VAL A 385 -33.22 4.64 3.78
CA VAL A 385 -31.96 5.35 3.54
C VAL A 385 -32.10 6.74 4.16
N THR A 386 -31.14 7.17 4.99
CA THR A 386 -31.21 8.48 5.68
C THR A 386 -30.57 9.58 4.84
N SER A 387 -29.34 9.35 4.38
CA SER A 387 -28.59 10.28 3.53
C SER A 387 -28.06 9.58 2.27
N VAL A 388 -27.94 10.37 1.20
CA VAL A 388 -27.30 9.99 -0.06
C VAL A 388 -26.46 11.17 -0.51
N VAL A 389 -25.15 10.96 -0.67
CA VAL A 389 -24.20 11.97 -1.16
C VAL A 389 -23.54 11.43 -2.42
N LYS A 390 -23.50 12.24 -3.48
CA LYS A 390 -22.81 11.91 -4.72
C LYS A 390 -21.41 12.49 -4.65
N LEU A 391 -20.41 11.63 -4.71
CA LEU A 391 -18.99 11.95 -4.66
C LEU A 391 -18.36 11.93 -6.07
N GLY A 392 -17.22 12.61 -6.22
CA GLY A 392 -16.47 12.70 -7.46
C GLY A 392 -17.06 13.66 -8.52
N TYR A 393 -16.28 13.92 -9.57
CA TYR A 393 -16.55 14.95 -10.58
C TYR A 393 -17.40 14.47 -11.77
N GLY A 394 -17.52 13.16 -11.99
CA GLY A 394 -18.28 12.58 -13.10
C GLY A 394 -19.80 12.71 -12.96
N SER A 395 -20.54 12.49 -14.05
CA SER A 395 -22.00 12.49 -14.07
C SER A 395 -22.58 11.07 -13.99
N LEU A 396 -23.79 10.95 -13.42
CA LEU A 396 -24.53 9.70 -13.29
C LEU A 396 -25.87 9.82 -14.02
N LEU A 397 -26.18 8.86 -14.89
CA LEU A 397 -27.48 8.75 -15.54
C LEU A 397 -28.54 8.31 -14.50
N PRO A 398 -29.76 8.86 -14.49
CA PRO A 398 -30.78 8.53 -13.47
C PRO A 398 -31.09 7.03 -13.34
N SER A 399 -31.12 6.29 -14.46
CA SER A 399 -31.31 4.83 -14.44
C SER A 399 -30.14 4.06 -13.80
N THR A 400 -28.93 4.61 -13.89
CA THR A 400 -27.73 4.05 -13.25
C THR A 400 -27.72 4.38 -11.76
N LEU A 401 -28.09 5.61 -11.40
CA LEU A 401 -28.27 6.06 -10.01
C LEU A 401 -29.25 5.16 -9.25
N ILE A 402 -30.44 4.88 -9.81
CA ILE A 402 -31.43 4.00 -9.18
C ILE A 402 -30.88 2.58 -8.95
N LYS A 403 -30.13 2.02 -9.91
CA LYS A 403 -29.48 0.70 -9.76
C LYS A 403 -28.42 0.71 -8.66
N MET A 404 -27.59 1.75 -8.59
CA MET A 404 -26.57 1.87 -7.54
C MET A 404 -27.21 1.98 -6.15
N LEU A 405 -28.30 2.74 -6.00
CA LEU A 405 -29.06 2.85 -4.74
C LEU A 405 -29.71 1.52 -4.33
N GLN A 406 -30.23 0.74 -5.27
CA GLN A 406 -30.76 -0.60 -4.99
C GLN A 406 -29.65 -1.55 -4.49
N VAL A 407 -28.53 -1.61 -5.22
CA VAL A 407 -27.38 -2.47 -4.88
C VAL A 407 -26.78 -2.08 -3.53
N GLY A 408 -26.57 -0.78 -3.27
CA GLY A 408 -26.04 -0.28 -2.01
C GLY A 408 -26.99 -0.52 -0.83
N LYS A 409 -28.31 -0.38 -1.01
CA LYS A 409 -29.31 -0.75 0.01
C LYS A 409 -29.24 -2.24 0.38
N ASP A 410 -29.24 -3.12 -0.63
CA ASP A 410 -29.20 -4.57 -0.42
C ASP A 410 -27.92 -5.04 0.30
N ILE A 411 -26.84 -4.27 0.15
CA ILE A 411 -25.53 -4.57 0.75
C ILE A 411 -25.41 -3.94 2.13
N GLY A 412 -25.88 -2.71 2.33
CA GLY A 412 -25.95 -2.06 3.65
C GLY A 412 -26.75 -2.89 4.65
N LEU A 413 -27.87 -3.47 4.23
CA LEU A 413 -28.64 -4.41 5.06
C LEU A 413 -27.81 -5.64 5.50
N LYS A 414 -27.11 -6.30 4.56
CA LYS A 414 -26.29 -7.50 4.84
C LYS A 414 -25.06 -7.18 5.70
N LEU A 415 -24.41 -6.05 5.45
CA LEU A 415 -23.27 -5.58 6.23
C LEU A 415 -23.72 -5.24 7.66
N ASN A 416 -24.83 -4.52 7.81
CA ASN A 416 -25.43 -4.20 9.09
C ASN A 416 -25.81 -5.47 9.89
N GLU A 417 -26.48 -6.44 9.27
CA GLU A 417 -26.77 -7.74 9.92
C GLU A 417 -25.49 -8.47 10.36
N THR A 418 -24.44 -8.44 9.55
CA THR A 418 -23.16 -9.10 9.86
C THR A 418 -22.47 -8.41 11.04
N LEU A 419 -22.44 -7.08 11.03
CA LEU A 419 -21.81 -6.25 12.06
C LEU A 419 -22.54 -6.41 13.41
N MET A 420 -23.87 -6.34 13.42
CA MET A 420 -24.65 -6.58 14.65
C MET A 420 -24.43 -8.00 15.21
N LYS A 421 -24.38 -9.04 14.37
CA LYS A 421 -24.06 -10.42 14.81
C LYS A 421 -22.67 -10.50 15.45
N GLY A 422 -21.66 -9.84 14.86
CA GLY A 422 -20.31 -9.79 15.42
C GLY A 422 -20.25 -9.09 16.78
N LEU A 423 -20.94 -7.94 16.91
CA LEU A 423 -21.04 -7.20 18.17
C LEU A 423 -21.79 -7.97 19.26
N GLU A 424 -22.88 -8.68 18.90
CA GLU A 424 -23.59 -9.56 19.84
C GLU A 424 -22.75 -10.77 20.28
N GLU A 425 -22.00 -11.40 19.36
CA GLU A 425 -21.05 -12.47 19.68
C GLU A 425 -19.99 -11.98 20.67
N GLU A 426 -19.51 -10.75 20.49
CA GLU A 426 -18.53 -10.16 21.39
C GLU A 426 -19.12 -9.83 22.77
N ASN A 427 -20.33 -9.26 22.84
CA ASN A 427 -21.00 -9.00 24.10
C ASN A 427 -21.31 -10.30 24.88
N LYS A 428 -21.56 -11.42 24.19
CA LYS A 428 -21.72 -12.74 24.84
C LYS A 428 -20.44 -13.26 25.50
N LEU A 429 -19.25 -12.76 25.14
CA LEU A 429 -17.99 -13.12 25.80
C LEU A 429 -17.82 -12.44 27.17
N GLY A 430 -18.48 -11.29 27.40
CA GLY A 430 -18.50 -10.59 28.69
C GLY A 430 -17.12 -10.40 29.31
N GLN A 431 -16.98 -10.75 30.60
CA GLN A 431 -15.70 -10.68 31.33
C GLN A 431 -14.66 -11.74 30.92
N THR A 432 -15.03 -12.71 30.05
CA THR A 432 -14.06 -13.70 29.52
C THR A 432 -13.37 -13.22 28.23
N LYS A 433 -13.62 -11.97 27.80
CA LYS A 433 -12.92 -11.34 26.68
C LYS A 433 -11.39 -11.39 26.91
N PRO A 434 -10.60 -11.97 25.99
CA PRO A 434 -9.15 -11.89 26.06
C PRO A 434 -8.71 -10.44 25.86
N ILE A 435 -8.05 -9.87 26.88
CA ILE A 435 -7.54 -8.50 26.86
C ILE A 435 -6.32 -8.43 25.92
N PHE A 436 -6.54 -7.96 24.69
CA PHE A 436 -5.48 -7.71 23.71
C PHE A 436 -5.05 -6.24 23.75
N GLY A 437 -4.35 -5.86 24.83
CA GLY A 437 -3.79 -4.51 24.97
C GLY A 437 -2.61 -4.26 24.02
N PHE A 438 -2.60 -3.11 23.36
CA PHE A 438 -1.40 -2.56 22.69
C PHE A 438 -0.38 -1.95 23.69
N LEU A 439 -0.83 -1.69 24.93
CA LEU A 439 -0.02 -1.22 26.05
C LEU A 439 0.06 -2.31 27.12
N ARG A 440 1.26 -2.55 27.65
CA ARG A 440 1.52 -3.42 28.80
C ARG A 440 2.79 -2.99 29.53
#